data_AF-A0A957ZMV2-F1
#
_entry.id   AF-A0A957ZMV2-F1
#
_cell.length_a   1.000
_cell.length_b   1.000
_cell.length_c   1.000
_cell.angle_alpha   90.00
_cell.angle_beta   90.00
_cell.angle_gamma   90.00
#
_symmetry.space_group_name_H-M   'P 1'
#
loop_
_entity.id
_entity.type
_entity.pdbx_description
1 polymer ?
#
loop_
_entity_poly.entity_id
_entity_poly.type
_entity_poly.pdbx_seq_one_letter_code
_entity_poly.pdbx_strand_id
1 'polypeptide(L)'
;AVPESLRADDGNWVALTLRPRVIMYNTDLVTPEEAPQTMMDLTDPQWKGQLGAADSRNGAMVAQLVAMRHLLGEEAMTAFVQGLVANDTQWFGGHTDVRKAVGAGELAVGLVNHYYYHLSLAEGAPVAVVYPDQEEGGTGLIVNSTNAGVIDGARHPELAQLFIDFMLSPEGQKVYADLNFEYPVTPGVATAEGVPPLDDFKLADVT
;
A
#
# COMPACT_ATOMS: atom_id res chain seq x y z
N ALA A 1 -11.87 20.59 -2.20
CA ALA A 1 -12.61 19.53 -1.48
C ALA A 1 -11.68 18.49 -0.86
N VAL A 2 -10.44 18.33 -1.35
CA VAL A 2 -9.45 17.44 -0.74
C VAL A 2 -9.04 17.93 0.65
N PRO A 3 -8.99 17.05 1.68
CA PRO A 3 -8.52 17.38 3.02
C PRO A 3 -7.13 18.03 3.02
N GLU A 4 -6.86 18.88 4.01
CA GLU A 4 -5.60 19.61 4.13
C GLU A 4 -4.40 18.67 4.29
N SER A 5 -4.57 17.57 5.03
CA SER A 5 -3.55 16.52 5.18
C SER A 5 -3.20 15.78 3.89
N LEU A 6 -3.97 15.96 2.81
CA LEU A 6 -3.83 15.26 1.53
C LEU A 6 -3.42 16.20 0.38
N ARG A 7 -2.85 17.35 0.71
CA ARG A 7 -2.31 18.32 -0.25
C ARG A 7 -1.08 19.01 0.32
N ALA A 8 -0.28 19.59 -0.54
CA ALA A 8 0.86 20.41 -0.13
C ALA A 8 0.41 21.74 0.48
N ASP A 9 1.11 22.22 1.50
CA ASP A 9 0.89 23.57 2.08
C ASP A 9 1.06 24.69 1.05
N ASP A 10 1.97 24.50 0.10
CA ASP A 10 2.25 25.44 -0.99
C ASP A 10 1.34 25.25 -2.22
N GLY A 11 0.43 24.28 -2.17
CA GLY A 11 -0.52 23.97 -3.25
C GLY A 11 0.11 23.28 -4.48
N ASN A 12 1.38 22.87 -4.43
CA ASN A 12 2.07 22.30 -5.60
C ASN A 12 1.65 20.87 -5.95
N TRP A 13 1.05 20.14 -5.00
CA TRP A 13 0.47 18.83 -5.27
C TRP A 13 -0.78 18.57 -4.44
N VAL A 14 -1.60 17.63 -4.93
CA VAL A 14 -2.81 17.13 -4.30
C VAL A 14 -2.88 15.61 -4.48
N ALA A 15 -3.28 14.89 -3.42
CA ALA A 15 -3.55 13.45 -3.52
C ALA A 15 -4.81 13.21 -4.36
N LEU A 16 -4.77 12.17 -5.18
CA LEU A 16 -5.89 11.67 -5.97
C LEU A 16 -6.49 10.41 -5.36
N THR A 17 -5.66 9.57 -4.76
CA THR A 17 -6.07 8.30 -4.13
C THR A 17 -5.16 7.96 -2.95
N LEU A 18 -5.63 7.07 -2.09
CA LEU A 18 -4.84 6.45 -1.03
C LEU A 18 -4.68 4.93 -1.24
N ARG A 19 -3.56 4.40 -0.78
CA ARG A 19 -3.14 3.01 -0.92
C ARG A 19 -2.35 2.55 0.32
N PRO A 20 -3.02 1.92 1.29
CA PRO A 20 -2.34 1.26 2.39
C PRO A 20 -1.43 0.14 1.90
N ARG A 21 -0.31 -0.02 2.61
CA ARG A 21 0.56 -1.18 2.47
C ARG A 21 0.02 -2.32 3.32
N VAL A 22 -0.15 -3.50 2.73
CA VAL A 22 -0.69 -4.69 3.40
C VAL A 22 0.22 -5.89 3.17
N ILE A 23 -0.01 -6.91 3.99
CA ILE A 23 0.55 -8.23 3.83
C ILE A 23 -0.52 -9.08 3.15
N MET A 24 -0.22 -9.62 1.98
CA MET A 24 -1.07 -10.60 1.30
C MET A 24 -0.47 -11.98 1.49
N TYR A 25 -1.29 -12.99 1.76
CA TYR A 25 -0.84 -14.37 1.88
C TYR A 25 -1.73 -15.34 1.09
N ASN A 26 -1.17 -16.48 0.70
CA ASN A 26 -1.90 -17.53 0.02
C ASN A 26 -2.60 -18.44 1.05
N THR A 27 -3.92 -18.58 0.94
CA THR A 27 -4.74 -19.33 1.92
C THR A 27 -4.57 -20.84 1.85
N ASP A 28 -4.00 -21.37 0.75
CA ASP A 28 -3.68 -22.79 0.64
C ASP A 28 -2.35 -23.13 1.35
N LEU A 29 -1.54 -22.12 1.67
CA LEU A 29 -0.20 -22.27 2.26
C LEU A 29 -0.11 -21.76 3.70
N VAL A 30 -0.90 -20.76 4.05
CA VAL A 30 -0.83 -20.05 5.34
C VAL A 30 -2.24 -19.92 5.91
N THR A 31 -2.41 -20.37 7.15
CA THR A 31 -3.66 -20.15 7.90
C THR A 31 -3.73 -18.72 8.47
N PRO A 32 -4.92 -18.19 8.76
CA PRO A 32 -5.04 -16.86 9.38
C PRO A 32 -4.25 -16.70 10.68
N GLU A 33 -4.12 -17.77 11.47
CA GLU A 33 -3.38 -17.80 12.72
C GLU A 33 -1.86 -17.79 12.54
N GLU A 34 -1.37 -18.29 11.41
CA GLU A 34 0.05 -18.31 11.04
C GLU A 34 0.48 -17.03 10.30
N ALA A 35 -0.49 -16.30 9.73
CA ALA A 35 -0.20 -15.11 8.93
C ALA A 35 0.52 -14.04 9.78
N PRO A 36 1.52 -13.34 9.21
CA PRO A 36 2.23 -12.29 9.94
C PRO A 36 1.28 -11.13 10.22
N GLN A 37 1.26 -10.66 11.46
CA GLN A 37 0.32 -9.63 11.95
C GLN A 37 0.96 -8.24 11.96
N THR A 38 2.27 -8.17 12.11
CA THR A 38 3.05 -6.93 12.09
C THR A 38 3.98 -6.90 10.89
N MET A 39 4.46 -5.71 10.53
CA MET A 39 5.52 -5.58 9.54
C MET A 39 6.77 -6.37 9.97
N MET A 40 7.11 -6.35 11.25
CA MET A 40 8.32 -7.00 11.76
C MET A 40 8.24 -8.54 11.72
N ASP A 41 7.05 -9.12 11.75
CA ASP A 41 6.84 -10.57 11.64
C ASP A 41 7.30 -11.12 10.28
N LEU A 42 7.40 -10.28 9.25
CA LEU A 42 7.97 -10.66 7.94
C LEU A 42 9.44 -11.11 8.03
N THR A 43 10.11 -10.80 9.14
CA THR A 43 11.49 -11.22 9.42
C THR A 43 11.59 -12.55 10.16
N ASP A 44 10.47 -13.17 10.54
CA ASP A 44 10.48 -14.47 11.19
C ASP A 44 11.10 -15.54 10.26
N PRO A 45 12.05 -16.37 10.74
CA PRO A 45 12.67 -17.45 9.96
C PRO A 45 11.69 -18.41 9.27
N GLN A 46 10.45 -18.53 9.72
CA GLN A 46 9.43 -19.36 9.05
C GLN A 46 9.16 -18.91 7.60
N TRP A 47 9.37 -17.63 7.29
CA TRP A 47 9.15 -17.06 5.96
C TRP A 47 10.34 -17.22 5.01
N LYS A 48 11.38 -17.96 5.42
CA LYS A 48 12.60 -18.11 4.62
C LYS A 48 12.31 -18.73 3.25
N GLY A 49 12.63 -18.00 2.18
CA GLY A 49 12.39 -18.37 0.78
C GLY A 49 10.92 -18.30 0.35
N GLN A 50 10.02 -17.83 1.22
CA GLN A 50 8.56 -17.84 1.01
C GLN A 50 7.93 -16.45 0.98
N LEU A 51 8.72 -15.39 1.21
CA LEU A 51 8.28 -14.01 1.19
C LEU A 51 8.66 -13.32 -0.13
N GLY A 52 7.71 -12.59 -0.73
CA GLY A 52 7.94 -11.72 -1.88
C GLY A 52 7.81 -10.23 -1.53
N ALA A 53 8.70 -9.40 -2.04
CA ALA A 53 8.59 -7.95 -1.93
C ALA A 53 9.13 -7.25 -3.18
N ALA A 54 8.74 -5.99 -3.40
CA ALA A 54 9.39 -5.20 -4.43
C ALA A 54 10.77 -4.72 -3.98
N ASP A 55 11.68 -4.59 -4.93
CA ASP A 55 13.05 -4.14 -4.68
C ASP A 55 13.16 -2.61 -4.53
N SER A 56 14.38 -2.16 -4.25
CA SER A 56 14.72 -0.75 -3.98
C SER A 56 14.53 0.20 -5.17
N ARG A 57 14.29 -0.31 -6.38
CA ARG A 57 13.96 0.51 -7.57
C ARG A 57 12.49 0.90 -7.59
N ASN A 58 11.66 0.27 -6.76
CA ASN A 58 10.25 0.61 -6.62
C ASN A 58 10.06 1.76 -5.62
N GLY A 59 9.71 2.94 -6.12
CA GLY A 59 9.54 4.14 -5.29
C GLY A 59 8.51 3.99 -4.17
N ALA A 60 7.44 3.20 -4.37
CA ALA A 60 6.46 2.96 -3.32
C ALA A 60 7.01 2.09 -2.19
N MET A 61 7.87 1.12 -2.49
CA MET A 61 8.58 0.34 -1.47
C MET A 61 9.62 1.19 -0.74
N VAL A 62 10.35 2.06 -1.43
CA VAL A 62 11.28 2.99 -0.79
C VAL A 62 10.55 3.91 0.19
N ALA A 63 9.41 4.48 -0.21
CA ALA A 63 8.60 5.31 0.67
C ALA A 63 8.12 4.56 1.93
N GLN A 64 7.74 3.27 1.78
CA GLN A 64 7.37 2.41 2.90
C GLN A 64 8.53 2.28 3.91
N LEU A 65 9.74 1.96 3.44
CA LEU A 65 10.91 1.79 4.30
C LEU A 65 11.33 3.11 4.97
N VAL A 66 11.17 4.24 4.29
CA VAL A 66 11.43 5.57 4.88
C VAL A 66 10.44 5.87 6.01
N ALA A 67 9.14 5.60 5.79
CA ALA A 67 8.12 5.76 6.83
C ALA A 67 8.41 4.86 8.04
N MET A 68 8.71 3.58 7.81
CA MET A 68 9.09 2.65 8.88
C MET A 68 10.33 3.13 9.65
N ARG A 69 11.36 3.62 8.95
CA ARG A 69 12.56 4.18 9.60
C ARG A 69 12.22 5.39 10.47
N HIS A 70 11.31 6.26 10.02
CA HIS A 70 10.88 7.42 10.80
C HIS A 70 10.16 6.99 12.09
N LEU A 71 9.26 6.01 11.99
CA LEU A 71 8.46 5.52 13.11
C LEU A 71 9.24 4.67 14.12
N LEU A 72 10.12 3.80 13.62
CA LEU A 72 10.79 2.75 14.42
C LEU A 72 12.26 3.08 14.74
N GLY A 73 12.86 4.04 14.04
CA GLY A 73 14.27 4.37 14.15
C GLY A 73 15.19 3.49 13.31
N GLU A 74 16.46 3.89 13.22
CA GLU A 74 17.45 3.30 12.32
C GLU A 74 17.88 1.87 12.73
N GLU A 75 17.96 1.59 14.02
CA GLU A 75 18.35 0.28 14.53
C GLU A 75 17.31 -0.78 14.16
N ALA A 76 16.03 -0.52 14.44
CA ALA A 76 14.93 -1.42 14.08
C ALA A 76 14.83 -1.62 12.57
N MET A 77 14.99 -0.54 11.79
CA MET A 77 14.98 -0.63 10.33
C MET A 77 16.15 -1.45 9.78
N THR A 78 17.34 -1.32 10.37
CA THR A 78 18.51 -2.12 10.00
C THR A 78 18.26 -3.60 10.28
N ALA A 79 17.73 -3.92 11.46
CA ALA A 79 17.35 -5.29 11.82
C ALA A 79 16.29 -5.85 10.87
N PHE A 80 15.29 -5.05 10.51
CA PHE A 80 14.24 -5.44 9.58
C PHE A 80 14.81 -5.85 8.20
N VAL A 81 15.62 -4.98 7.59
CA VAL A 81 16.23 -5.27 6.28
C VAL A 81 17.15 -6.48 6.35
N GLN A 82 17.95 -6.62 7.41
CA GLN A 82 18.81 -7.79 7.62
C GLN A 82 17.99 -9.07 7.77
N GLY A 83 16.86 -9.03 8.47
CA GLY A 83 15.93 -10.14 8.61
C GLY A 83 15.36 -10.58 7.26
N LEU A 84 14.90 -9.62 6.44
CA LEU A 84 14.42 -9.93 5.08
C LEU A 84 15.50 -10.60 4.21
N VAL A 85 16.75 -10.15 4.31
CA VAL A 85 17.88 -10.75 3.59
C VAL A 85 18.19 -12.16 4.13
N ALA A 86 18.19 -12.35 5.45
CA ALA A 86 18.42 -13.66 6.08
C ALA A 86 17.33 -14.67 5.71
N ASN A 87 16.10 -14.19 5.49
CA ASN A 87 14.96 -14.95 5.01
C ASN A 87 14.99 -15.22 3.50
N ASP A 88 16.04 -14.86 2.75
CA ASP A 88 16.07 -15.09 1.30
C ASP A 88 14.79 -14.58 0.61
N THR A 89 14.35 -13.37 1.01
CA THR A 89 13.17 -12.71 0.45
C THR A 89 13.33 -12.59 -1.07
N GLN A 90 12.31 -12.98 -1.82
CA GLN A 90 12.29 -12.88 -3.26
C GLN A 90 11.94 -11.44 -3.67
N TRP A 91 12.85 -10.82 -4.44
CA TRP A 91 12.75 -9.41 -4.81
C TRP A 91 12.27 -9.24 -6.26
N PHE A 92 11.21 -8.48 -6.44
CA PHE A 92 10.60 -8.21 -7.75
C PHE A 92 10.71 -6.73 -8.13
N GLY A 93 10.61 -6.41 -9.43
CA GLY A 93 10.59 -5.01 -9.88
C GLY A 93 9.34 -4.23 -9.42
N GLY A 94 8.26 -4.94 -9.08
CA GLY A 94 7.02 -4.32 -8.61
C GLY A 94 6.04 -5.30 -8.00
N HIS A 95 5.00 -4.76 -7.37
CA HIS A 95 4.02 -5.53 -6.60
C HIS A 95 3.13 -6.44 -7.48
N THR A 96 3.01 -6.13 -8.78
CA THR A 96 2.26 -6.97 -9.72
C THR A 96 2.83 -8.39 -9.79
N ASP A 97 4.16 -8.53 -9.79
CA ASP A 97 4.79 -9.85 -9.85
C ASP A 97 4.75 -10.52 -8.47
N VAL A 98 4.91 -9.75 -7.38
CA VAL A 98 4.71 -10.26 -6.01
C VAL A 98 3.33 -10.88 -5.86
N ARG A 99 2.27 -10.18 -6.27
CA ARG A 99 0.91 -10.70 -6.08
C ARG A 99 0.63 -11.96 -6.92
N LYS A 100 1.25 -12.07 -8.09
CA LYS A 100 1.10 -13.23 -8.97
C LYS A 100 1.78 -14.44 -8.37
N ALA A 101 3.01 -14.28 -7.85
CA ALA A 101 3.74 -15.34 -7.18
C ALA A 101 2.98 -15.85 -5.95
N VAL A 102 2.42 -14.95 -5.13
CA VAL A 102 1.60 -15.35 -3.98
C VAL A 102 0.29 -16.00 -4.43
N GLY A 103 -0.44 -15.40 -5.37
CA GLY A 103 -1.70 -15.98 -5.87
C GLY A 103 -1.53 -17.34 -6.54
N ALA A 104 -0.37 -17.62 -7.13
CA ALA A 104 -0.03 -18.92 -7.73
C ALA A 104 0.48 -19.95 -6.71
N GLY A 105 0.69 -19.56 -5.45
CA GLY A 105 1.26 -20.42 -4.41
C GLY A 105 2.77 -20.68 -4.58
N GLU A 106 3.47 -19.87 -5.38
CA GLU A 106 4.93 -19.92 -5.48
C GLU A 106 5.60 -19.31 -4.24
N LEU A 107 4.92 -18.32 -3.62
CA LEU A 107 5.29 -17.69 -2.36
C LEU A 107 4.11 -17.72 -1.40
N ALA A 108 4.39 -17.88 -0.11
CA ALA A 108 3.38 -17.92 0.92
C ALA A 108 2.86 -16.53 1.27
N VAL A 109 3.75 -15.54 1.31
CA VAL A 109 3.48 -14.18 1.79
C VAL A 109 4.07 -13.16 0.82
N GLY A 110 3.42 -11.99 0.69
CA GLY A 110 3.90 -10.89 -0.11
C GLY A 110 3.54 -9.52 0.45
N LEU A 111 4.50 -8.60 0.43
CA LEU A 111 4.30 -7.20 0.83
C LEU A 111 3.86 -6.35 -0.37
N VAL A 112 2.59 -5.93 -0.39
CA VAL A 112 1.96 -5.27 -1.55
C VAL A 112 1.05 -4.11 -1.12
N ASN A 113 0.66 -3.26 -2.06
CA ASN A 113 -0.44 -2.32 -1.80
C ASN A 113 -1.77 -3.09 -1.74
N HIS A 114 -2.72 -2.65 -0.92
CA HIS A 114 -3.99 -3.34 -0.67
C HIS A 114 -4.77 -3.70 -1.93
N TYR A 115 -4.80 -2.81 -2.93
CA TYR A 115 -5.55 -3.05 -4.15
C TYR A 115 -5.05 -4.27 -4.94
N TYR A 116 -3.78 -4.65 -4.81
CA TYR A 116 -3.29 -5.87 -5.44
C TYR A 116 -3.90 -7.13 -4.82
N TYR A 117 -4.21 -7.13 -3.52
CA TYR A 117 -4.99 -8.19 -2.90
C TYR A 117 -6.40 -8.26 -3.48
N HIS A 118 -7.12 -7.13 -3.53
CA HIS A 118 -8.49 -7.12 -4.06
C HIS A 118 -8.55 -7.53 -5.53
N LEU A 119 -7.58 -7.12 -6.35
CA LEU A 119 -7.47 -7.57 -7.73
C LEU A 119 -7.22 -9.09 -7.82
N SER A 120 -6.32 -9.64 -7.01
CA SER A 120 -6.08 -11.10 -6.97
C SER A 120 -7.32 -11.86 -6.50
N LEU A 121 -8.04 -11.35 -5.51
CA LEU A 121 -9.29 -11.94 -5.02
C LEU A 121 -10.38 -11.91 -6.10
N ALA A 122 -10.53 -10.80 -6.83
CA ALA A 122 -11.47 -10.66 -7.94
C ALA A 122 -11.13 -11.59 -9.12
N GLU A 123 -9.85 -11.92 -9.30
CA GLU A 123 -9.36 -12.92 -10.27
C GLU A 123 -9.54 -14.37 -9.78
N GLY A 124 -10.02 -14.58 -8.55
CA GLY A 124 -10.29 -15.89 -7.97
C GLY A 124 -9.05 -16.58 -7.38
N ALA A 125 -7.97 -15.85 -7.11
CA ALA A 125 -6.80 -16.41 -6.45
C ALA A 125 -7.10 -16.74 -4.96
N PRO A 126 -6.52 -17.83 -4.42
CA PRO A 126 -6.71 -18.22 -3.02
C PRO A 126 -5.83 -17.33 -2.11
N VAL A 127 -6.26 -16.08 -1.92
CA VAL A 127 -5.50 -15.09 -1.14
C VAL A 127 -6.34 -14.46 -0.03
N ALA A 128 -5.65 -14.08 1.03
CA ALA A 128 -6.19 -13.27 2.12
C ALA A 128 -5.20 -12.14 2.47
N VAL A 129 -5.65 -11.22 3.31
CA VAL A 129 -4.93 -9.99 3.62
C VAL A 129 -4.84 -9.78 5.12
N VAL A 130 -3.70 -9.25 5.56
CA VAL A 130 -3.51 -8.65 6.87
C VAL A 130 -3.21 -7.16 6.67
N TYR A 131 -3.94 -6.32 7.41
CA TYR A 131 -3.63 -4.91 7.60
C TYR A 131 -2.77 -4.82 8.86
N PRO A 132 -1.45 -4.59 8.73
CA PRO A 132 -0.53 -4.87 9.84
C PRO A 132 -0.52 -3.78 10.91
N ASP A 133 0.15 -4.10 12.02
CA ASP A 133 0.51 -3.19 13.11
C ASP A 133 -0.71 -2.55 13.84
N GLN A 134 -1.80 -3.30 13.95
CA GLN A 134 -3.07 -2.86 14.56
C GLN A 134 -3.16 -3.12 16.07
N GLU A 135 -2.18 -3.82 16.65
CA GLU A 135 -2.08 -4.08 18.07
C GLU A 135 -1.85 -2.80 18.90
N GLU A 136 -2.10 -2.90 20.21
CA GLU A 136 -1.78 -1.83 21.14
C GLU A 136 -0.27 -1.56 21.11
N GLY A 137 0.11 -0.30 20.86
CA GLY A 137 1.50 0.10 20.68
C GLY A 137 2.09 -0.13 19.28
N GLY A 138 1.38 -0.79 18.37
CA GLY A 138 1.80 -0.96 16.97
C GLY A 138 1.96 0.37 16.22
N THR A 139 2.68 0.38 15.10
CA THR A 139 2.88 1.62 14.32
C THR A 139 1.62 2.09 13.59
N GLY A 140 0.63 1.22 13.41
CA GLY A 140 -0.51 1.49 12.55
C GLY A 140 -0.19 1.30 11.07
N LEU A 141 -1.25 1.34 10.26
CA LEU A 141 -1.23 1.10 8.83
C LEU A 141 -0.59 2.28 8.10
N ILE A 142 0.53 2.04 7.42
CA ILE A 142 1.17 3.05 6.57
C ILE A 142 0.37 3.20 5.27
N VAL A 143 -0.12 4.42 5.03
CA VAL A 143 -0.91 4.79 3.86
C VAL A 143 -0.08 5.72 2.97
N ASN A 144 0.07 5.33 1.71
CA ASN A 144 0.69 6.18 0.70
C ASN A 144 -0.39 6.73 -0.24
N SER A 145 -0.07 7.77 -1.01
CA SER A 145 -0.98 8.38 -1.96
C SER A 145 -0.47 8.27 -3.40
N THR A 146 -1.40 8.44 -4.34
CA THR A 146 -1.08 8.85 -5.71
C THR A 146 -1.35 10.34 -5.81
N ASN A 147 -0.37 11.13 -6.28
CA ASN A 147 -0.48 12.59 -6.28
C ASN A 147 -0.47 13.15 -7.70
N ALA A 148 -1.08 14.31 -7.87
CA ALA A 148 -0.99 15.14 -9.07
C ALA A 148 -0.51 16.55 -8.73
N GLY A 149 0.22 17.14 -9.66
CA GLY A 149 0.65 18.53 -9.62
C GLY A 149 0.79 19.06 -11.05
N VAL A 150 0.63 20.37 -11.21
CA VAL A 150 0.84 21.04 -12.51
C VAL A 150 2.31 21.43 -12.60
N ILE A 151 2.99 20.97 -13.66
CA ILE A 151 4.40 21.28 -13.88
C ILE A 151 4.57 22.78 -14.16
N ASP A 152 5.53 23.42 -13.51
CA ASP A 152 5.89 24.81 -13.78
C ASP A 152 6.29 25.00 -15.25
N GLY A 153 5.73 26.02 -15.89
CA GLY A 153 5.90 26.26 -17.33
C GLY A 153 5.15 25.27 -18.25
N ALA A 154 4.15 24.52 -17.75
CA ALA A 154 3.29 23.69 -18.59
C ALA A 154 2.68 24.51 -19.74
N ARG A 155 2.58 23.90 -20.93
CA ARG A 155 2.02 24.55 -22.14
C ARG A 155 0.54 24.92 -22.00
N HIS A 156 -0.20 24.17 -21.18
CA HIS A 156 -1.64 24.30 -20.99
C HIS A 156 -1.99 24.13 -19.50
N PRO A 157 -1.60 25.07 -18.62
CA PRO A 157 -1.77 24.90 -17.19
C PRO A 157 -3.26 24.87 -16.77
N GLU A 158 -4.13 25.61 -17.46
CA GLU A 158 -5.57 25.60 -17.15
C GLU A 158 -6.22 24.26 -17.49
N LEU A 159 -5.80 23.61 -18.59
CA LEU A 159 -6.31 22.28 -18.96
C LEU A 159 -5.80 21.21 -17.98
N ALA A 160 -4.56 21.33 -17.51
CA ALA A 160 -4.02 20.43 -16.49
C ALA A 160 -4.81 20.56 -15.18
N GLN A 161 -5.15 21.78 -14.76
CA GLN A 161 -5.98 22.01 -13.58
C GLN A 161 -7.39 21.42 -13.75
N LEU A 162 -8.05 21.65 -14.88
CA LEU A 162 -9.37 21.06 -15.17
C LEU A 162 -9.34 19.53 -15.13
N PHE A 163 -8.25 18.91 -15.59
CA PHE A 163 -8.08 17.47 -15.51
C PHE A 163 -7.94 16.98 -14.06
N ILE A 164 -7.18 17.68 -13.22
CA ILE A 164 -7.07 17.38 -11.78
C ILE A 164 -8.43 17.53 -11.10
N ASP A 165 -9.16 18.61 -11.39
CA ASP A 165 -10.50 18.84 -10.84
C ASP A 165 -11.48 17.73 -11.23
N PHE A 166 -11.40 17.22 -12.47
CA PHE A 166 -12.17 16.06 -12.90
C PHE A 166 -11.77 14.79 -12.16
N MET A 167 -10.48 14.50 -12.00
CA MET A 167 -10.02 13.33 -11.24
C MET A 167 -10.47 13.36 -9.77
N LEU A 168 -10.68 14.55 -9.21
CA LEU A 168 -11.17 14.77 -7.85
C LEU A 168 -12.70 14.86 -7.76
N SER A 169 -13.42 14.88 -8.88
CA SER A 169 -14.88 14.85 -8.88
C SER A 169 -15.40 13.50 -8.38
N PRO A 170 -16.66 13.41 -7.90
CA PRO A 170 -17.26 12.13 -7.54
C PRO A 170 -17.15 11.06 -8.64
N GLU A 171 -17.29 11.47 -9.90
CA GLU A 171 -17.17 10.59 -11.06
C GLU A 171 -15.73 10.10 -11.25
N GLY A 172 -14.75 10.99 -11.21
CA GLY A 172 -13.33 10.62 -11.33
C GLY A 172 -12.87 9.71 -10.19
N GLN A 173 -13.30 10.00 -8.97
CA GLN A 173 -12.98 9.20 -7.78
C GLN A 173 -13.64 7.83 -7.81
N LYS A 174 -14.87 7.73 -8.33
CA LYS A 174 -15.55 6.46 -8.54
C LYS A 174 -14.78 5.56 -9.52
N VAL A 175 -14.13 6.13 -10.54
CA VAL A 175 -13.27 5.35 -11.45
C VAL A 175 -12.12 4.68 -10.69
N TYR A 176 -11.45 5.40 -9.79
CA TYR A 176 -10.37 4.83 -8.97
C TYR A 176 -10.85 3.72 -8.04
N ALA A 177 -11.98 3.92 -7.37
CA ALA A 177 -12.57 2.90 -6.51
C ALA A 177 -12.97 1.67 -7.33
N ASP A 178 -13.82 1.83 -8.34
CA ASP A 178 -14.44 0.71 -9.05
C ASP A 178 -13.44 -0.10 -9.89
N LEU A 179 -12.43 0.54 -10.49
CA LEU A 179 -11.49 -0.14 -11.40
C LEU A 179 -10.21 -0.59 -10.70
N ASN A 180 -9.72 0.19 -9.74
CA ASN A 180 -8.42 -0.04 -9.11
C ASN A 180 -8.51 -0.39 -7.63
N PHE A 181 -9.69 -0.45 -7.02
CA PHE A 181 -9.87 -0.66 -5.57
C PHE A 181 -9.12 0.36 -4.69
N GLU A 182 -8.66 1.48 -5.25
CA GLU A 182 -7.95 2.51 -4.49
C GLU A 182 -8.93 3.34 -3.66
N TYR A 183 -8.46 3.89 -2.55
CA TYR A 183 -9.31 4.68 -1.66
C TYR A 183 -9.53 6.08 -2.24
N PRO A 184 -10.79 6.51 -2.42
CA PRO A 184 -11.10 7.89 -2.75
C PRO A 184 -10.63 8.87 -1.68
N VAL A 185 -10.22 10.06 -2.11
CA VAL A 185 -9.86 11.18 -1.23
C VAL A 185 -10.98 12.23 -1.13
N THR A 186 -11.97 12.16 -2.04
CA THR A 186 -13.10 13.10 -2.04
C THR A 186 -14.17 12.63 -1.07
N PRO A 187 -14.57 13.47 -0.08
CA PRO A 187 -15.59 13.11 0.90
C PRO A 187 -16.91 12.69 0.26
N GLY A 188 -17.51 11.62 0.78
CA GLY A 188 -18.81 11.11 0.32
C GLY A 188 -18.74 10.15 -0.88
N VAL A 189 -17.56 9.90 -1.44
CA VAL A 189 -17.36 8.83 -2.43
C VAL A 189 -17.07 7.52 -1.70
N ALA A 190 -17.85 6.48 -1.98
CA ALA A 190 -17.69 5.17 -1.36
C ALA A 190 -16.45 4.43 -1.91
N THR A 191 -15.84 3.60 -1.07
CA THR A 191 -14.86 2.59 -1.51
C THR A 191 -15.54 1.51 -2.34
N ALA A 192 -14.73 0.73 -3.07
CA ALA A 192 -15.23 -0.44 -3.78
C ALA A 192 -15.78 -1.50 -2.82
N GLU A 193 -16.69 -2.34 -3.33
CA GLU A 193 -17.22 -3.46 -2.57
C GLU A 193 -16.09 -4.37 -2.05
N GLY A 194 -16.16 -4.73 -0.77
CA GLY A 194 -15.15 -5.55 -0.09
C GLY A 194 -13.89 -4.80 0.34
N VAL A 195 -13.75 -3.51 0.02
CA VAL A 195 -12.67 -2.66 0.54
C VAL A 195 -13.15 -2.00 1.84
N PRO A 196 -12.59 -2.36 3.01
CA PRO A 196 -13.01 -1.80 4.30
C PRO A 196 -12.67 -0.30 4.37
N PRO A 197 -13.48 0.54 5.03
CA PRO A 197 -13.13 1.93 5.29
C PRO A 197 -11.77 2.09 6.00
N LEU A 198 -11.01 3.13 5.66
CA LEU A 198 -9.73 3.40 6.36
C LEU A 198 -9.94 3.76 7.85
N ASP A 199 -11.09 4.35 8.19
CA ASP A 199 -11.44 4.72 9.56
C ASP A 199 -11.61 3.50 10.50
N ASP A 200 -11.70 2.29 9.94
CA ASP A 200 -11.74 1.04 10.71
C ASP A 200 -10.33 0.62 11.20
N PHE A 201 -9.27 1.28 10.72
CA PHE A 201 -7.88 0.97 11.05
C PHE A 201 -7.20 2.08 11.83
N LYS A 202 -6.28 1.68 12.71
CA LYS A 202 -5.26 2.59 13.23
C LYS A 202 -4.29 2.91 12.10
N LEU A 203 -4.24 4.18 11.70
CA LEU A 203 -3.29 4.68 10.70
C LEU A 203 -1.97 5.09 11.36
N ALA A 204 -0.88 4.91 10.64
CA ALA A 204 0.43 5.38 11.08
C ALA A 204 0.53 6.91 11.03
N ASP A 205 1.12 7.50 12.06
CA ASP A 205 1.41 8.94 12.10
C ASP A 205 2.80 9.20 11.52
N VAL A 206 2.85 9.51 10.21
CA VAL A 206 4.09 9.70 9.44
C VAL A 206 4.32 11.18 9.11
N THR A 207 3.79 12.09 9.93
CA THR A 207 3.92 13.54 9.74
C THR A 207 5.21 14.14 10.29
#